data_AF-A0A535MI47-F1
#
_entry.id   AF-A0A535MI47-F1
#
_cell.length_a   1.000
_cell.length_b   1.000
_cell.length_c   1.000
_cell.angle_alpha   90.00
_cell.angle_beta   90.00
_cell.angle_gamma   90.00
#
_symmetry.space_group_name_H-M   'P 1'
#
loop_
_entity.id
_entity.type
_entity.pdbx_description
1 polymer ?
#
loop_
_entity_poly.entity_id
_entity_poly.type
_entity_poly.pdbx_seq_one_letter_code
_entity_poly.pdbx_strand_id
1 'polypeptide(L)'
;MAAVLSVVPGLGQLYNLQPVKAAFFLLATILTIGPAVLLITAGERLGTTLLHRGDGTAFLLLALGSVIVFLALFLLGLAFWASAVVDARRTAIEISEQRLSSGRWWFFRL
;
A
#
# COMPACT_ATOMS: atom_id res chain seq x y z
N MET A 1 -4.23 -9.75 -20.29
CA MET A 1 -3.15 -10.31 -19.43
C MET A 1 -2.60 -9.30 -18.42
N ALA A 2 -2.36 -8.02 -18.77
CA ALA A 2 -1.89 -7.00 -17.82
C ALA A 2 -2.77 -6.82 -16.55
N ALA A 3 -4.10 -7.00 -16.66
CA ALA A 3 -5.01 -6.96 -15.51
C ALA A 3 -4.76 -8.10 -14.49
N VAL A 4 -4.33 -9.28 -14.94
CA VAL A 4 -4.02 -10.43 -14.07
C VAL A 4 -2.70 -10.22 -13.35
N LEU A 5 -1.73 -9.56 -13.99
CA LEU A 5 -0.47 -9.16 -13.37
C LEU A 5 -0.64 -8.03 -12.35
N SER A 6 -1.72 -7.25 -12.43
CA SER A 6 -1.99 -6.14 -11.51
C SER A 6 -2.48 -6.61 -10.12
N VAL A 7 -2.68 -7.92 -9.92
CA VAL A 7 -2.97 -8.50 -8.60
C VAL A 7 -1.85 -8.18 -7.61
N VAL A 8 -0.60 -8.16 -8.06
CA VAL A 8 0.53 -7.74 -7.24
C VAL A 8 0.85 -6.27 -7.58
N PRO A 9 0.91 -5.37 -6.58
CA PRO A 9 1.25 -3.98 -6.80
C PRO A 9 2.60 -3.86 -7.51
N GLY A 10 2.64 -3.10 -8.62
CA GLY A 10 3.86 -2.84 -9.38
C GLY A 10 4.17 -3.84 -10.51
N LEU A 11 3.59 -5.05 -10.52
CA LEU A 11 3.90 -6.03 -11.58
C LEU A 11 3.38 -5.62 -12.96
N GLY A 12 2.22 -4.95 -13.02
CA GLY A 12 1.70 -4.39 -14.27
C GLY A 12 2.63 -3.32 -14.87
N GLN A 13 3.22 -2.48 -14.02
CA GLN A 13 4.21 -1.48 -14.41
C GLN A 13 5.51 -2.13 -14.86
N LEU A 14 5.94 -3.21 -14.20
CA LEU A 14 7.15 -3.96 -14.58
C LEU A 14 6.98 -4.59 -15.98
N TYR A 15 5.80 -5.16 -16.26
CA TYR A 15 5.44 -5.68 -17.58
C TYR A 15 5.45 -4.59 -18.66
N ASN A 16 5.00 -3.37 -18.32
CA ASN A 16 5.03 -2.21 -19.20
C ASN A 16 6.41 -1.53 -19.28
N LEU A 17 7.49 -2.18 -18.80
CA LEU A 17 8.86 -1.66 -18.80
C LEU A 17 9.04 -0.35 -18.00
N GLN A 18 8.24 -0.14 -16.95
CA GLN A 18 8.31 1.01 -16.04
C GLN A 18 8.78 0.59 -14.63
N PRO A 19 10.07 0.19 -14.47
CA PRO A 19 10.58 -0.41 -13.23
C PRO A 19 10.56 0.54 -12.03
N VAL A 20 10.74 1.85 -12.25
CA VAL A 20 10.72 2.86 -11.18
C VAL A 20 9.31 2.97 -10.57
N LYS A 21 8.27 3.02 -11.41
CA LYS A 21 6.88 3.02 -10.93
C LYS A 21 6.51 1.69 -10.28
N ALA A 22 7.00 0.57 -10.82
CA ALA A 22 6.81 -0.75 -10.24
C ALA A 22 7.36 -0.80 -8.81
N ALA A 23 8.61 -0.37 -8.62
CA ALA A 23 9.25 -0.29 -7.31
C ALA A 23 8.50 0.65 -6.36
N PHE A 24 8.05 1.81 -6.84
CA PHE A 24 7.26 2.75 -6.03
C PHE A 24 5.97 2.12 -5.50
N PHE A 25 5.14 1.53 -6.37
CA PHE A 25 3.87 0.95 -5.93
C PHE A 25 4.06 -0.27 -5.01
N LEU A 26 5.08 -1.09 -5.30
CA LEU A 26 5.42 -2.23 -4.45
C LEU A 26 5.87 -1.76 -3.07
N LEU A 27 6.82 -0.83 -3.00
CA LEU A 27 7.33 -0.28 -1.74
C LEU A 27 6.25 0.46 -0.96
N ALA A 28 5.44 1.29 -1.62
CA ALA A 28 4.34 2.01 -0.99
C ALA A 28 3.33 1.03 -0.36
N THR A 29 3.04 -0.08 -1.03
CA THR A 29 2.15 -1.12 -0.48
C THR A 29 2.81 -1.86 0.69
N ILE A 30 4.08 -2.23 0.58
CA ILE A 30 4.81 -2.90 1.69
C ILE A 30 4.92 -1.99 2.91
N LEU A 31 5.23 -0.71 2.72
CA LEU A 31 5.39 0.28 3.79
C LEU A 31 4.07 0.71 4.42
N THR A 32 2.93 0.37 3.83
CA THR A 32 1.62 0.64 4.43
C THR A 32 1.05 -0.62 5.07
N ILE A 33 0.96 -1.72 4.33
CA ILE A 33 0.39 -2.98 4.83
C ILE A 33 1.33 -3.66 5.83
N GLY A 34 2.65 -3.66 5.59
CA GLY A 34 3.63 -4.29 6.48
C GLY A 34 3.57 -3.75 7.91
N PRO A 35 3.71 -2.42 8.12
CA PRO A 35 3.54 -1.82 9.44
C PRO A 35 2.15 -2.02 10.03
N ALA A 36 1.08 -2.05 9.23
CA ALA A 36 -0.26 -2.35 9.72
C ALA A 36 -0.36 -3.77 10.32
N VAL A 37 0.23 -4.78 9.67
CA VAL A 37 0.29 -6.16 10.17
C VAL A 37 1.17 -6.25 11.43
N LEU A 38 2.33 -5.58 11.42
CA LEU A 38 3.21 -5.52 12.59
C LEU A 38 2.53 -4.86 13.79
N LEU A 39 1.74 -3.81 13.55
CA LEU A 39 1.01 -3.10 14.59
C LEU A 39 -0.01 -4.00 15.29
N ILE A 40 -0.73 -4.85 14.54
CA ILE A 40 -1.67 -5.82 15.12
C ILE A 40 -0.91 -6.86 15.95
N THR A 41 0.12 -7.48 15.37
CA THR A 41 0.85 -8.59 16.01
C THR A 41 1.67 -8.14 17.23
N ALA A 42 2.29 -6.96 17.17
CA ALA A 42 2.99 -6.37 18.31
C ALA A 42 2.02 -5.76 19.33
N GLY A 43 0.92 -5.17 18.86
CA GLY A 43 -0.12 -4.59 19.69
C GLY A 43 -0.77 -5.59 20.63
N GLU A 44 -0.96 -6.83 20.19
CA GLU A 44 -1.46 -7.93 21.04
C GLU A 44 -0.52 -8.22 22.23
N ARG A 45 0.78 -8.33 21.96
CA ARG A 45 1.80 -8.61 23.00
C ARG A 45 1.93 -7.46 23.99
N LEU A 46 1.90 -6.22 23.51
CA LEU A 46 1.96 -5.03 24.36
C LEU A 46 0.67 -4.88 25.18
N GLY A 47 -0.49 -5.11 24.56
CA GLY A 47 -1.79 -5.00 25.20
C GLY A 47 -1.97 -6.00 26.33
N THR A 48 -1.59 -7.26 26.12
CA THR A 48 -1.61 -8.30 27.18
C THR A 48 -0.70 -7.94 28.35
N THR A 49 0.49 -7.40 28.07
CA THR A 49 1.42 -6.94 29.11
C THR A 49 0.83 -5.80 29.94
N LEU A 50 0.15 -4.83 29.31
CA LEU A 50 -0.50 -3.71 30.01
C LEU A 50 -1.67 -4.16 30.88
N LEU A 51 -2.47 -5.11 30.38
CA LEU A 51 -3.57 -5.71 31.14
C LEU A 51 -3.06 -6.44 32.39
N HIS A 52 -1.97 -7.21 32.27
CA HIS A 52 -1.36 -7.87 33.43
C HIS A 52 -0.80 -6.90 34.48
N ARG A 53 -0.42 -5.69 34.08
CA ARG A 53 0.03 -4.63 35.00
C ARG A 53 -1.11 -3.83 35.64
N GLY A 54 -2.36 -4.15 35.32
CA GLY A 54 -3.54 -3.44 35.81
C GLY A 54 -3.78 -2.08 35.12
N ASP A 55 -3.08 -1.79 34.04
CA ASP A 55 -3.04 -0.46 33.42
C ASP A 55 -4.08 -0.35 32.28
N GLY A 56 -5.35 -0.48 32.66
CA GLY A 56 -6.48 -0.60 31.73
C GLY A 56 -6.69 0.64 30.83
N THR A 57 -6.44 1.84 31.35
CA THR A 57 -6.55 3.08 30.56
C THR A 57 -5.47 3.15 29.47
N ALA A 58 -4.23 2.80 29.82
CA ALA A 58 -3.13 2.74 28.86
C ALA A 58 -3.40 1.68 27.77
N PHE A 59 -3.94 0.52 28.16
CA PHE A 59 -4.39 -0.50 27.21
C PHE A 59 -5.44 0.04 26.24
N LEU A 60 -6.49 0.71 26.73
CA LEU A 60 -7.56 1.25 25.89
C LEU A 60 -7.04 2.32 24.91
N LEU A 61 -6.16 3.22 25.37
CA LEU A 61 -5.55 4.23 24.52
C LEU A 61 -4.65 3.60 23.44
N LEU A 62 -3.85 2.60 23.82
CA LEU A 62 -3.02 1.87 22.88
C LEU A 62 -3.87 1.13 21.84
N ALA A 63 -4.95 0.47 22.27
CA ALA A 63 -5.85 -0.26 21.39
C ALA A 63 -6.55 0.68 20.41
N LEU A 64 -7.13 1.79 20.91
CA LEU A 64 -7.78 2.78 20.05
C LEU A 64 -6.81 3.42 19.06
N GLY A 65 -5.62 3.84 19.54
CA GLY A 65 -4.58 4.40 18.70
C GLY A 65 -4.11 3.42 17.62
N SER A 66 -3.91 2.15 18.00
CA SER A 66 -3.52 1.08 17.08
C SER A 66 -4.57 0.86 15.99
N VAL A 67 -5.86 0.87 16.34
CA VAL A 67 -6.95 0.72 15.37
C VAL A 67 -6.97 1.89 14.39
N ILE A 68 -6.82 3.13 14.86
CA ILE A 68 -6.82 4.32 13.99
C ILE A 68 -5.63 4.27 13.02
N VAL A 69 -4.43 3.99 13.53
CA VAL A 69 -3.21 3.88 12.70
C VAL A 69 -3.33 2.72 11.72
N PHE A 70 -3.86 1.57 12.16
CA PHE A 70 -4.12 0.43 11.30
C PHE A 70 -5.06 0.82 10.15
N LEU A 71 -6.20 1.45 10.45
CA LEU A 71 -7.16 1.87 9.43
C LEU A 71 -6.53 2.85 8.44
N ALA A 72 -5.79 3.85 8.94
CA ALA A 72 -5.12 4.83 8.08
C ALA A 72 -4.13 4.16 7.13
N LEU A 73 -3.25 3.30 7.66
CA LEU A 73 -2.27 2.56 6.85
C LEU A 73 -2.93 1.60 5.88
N PHE A 74 -3.97 0.89 6.31
CA PHE A 74 -4.68 -0.08 5.49
C PHE A 74 -5.41 0.59 4.32
N LEU A 75 -6.14 1.68 4.59
CA LEU A 75 -6.80 2.46 3.54
C LEU A 75 -5.80 3.08 2.56
N LEU A 76 -4.66 3.58 3.07
CA LEU A 76 -3.60 4.12 2.23
C LEU A 76 -2.97 3.03 1.35
N GLY A 77 -2.73 1.84 1.91
CA GLY A 77 -2.22 0.69 1.16
C GLY A 77 -3.20 0.24 0.08
N LEU A 78 -4.50 0.17 0.38
CA LEU A 78 -5.53 -0.10 -0.61
C LEU A 78 -5.59 0.97 -1.71
N ALA A 79 -5.44 2.25 -1.35
CA ALA A 79 -5.42 3.34 -2.32
C ALA A 79 -4.22 3.23 -3.27
N PHE A 80 -3.03 2.92 -2.75
CA PHE A 80 -1.84 2.67 -3.58
C PHE A 80 -2.01 1.43 -4.47
N TRP A 81 -2.59 0.36 -3.93
CA TRP A 81 -2.83 -0.86 -4.68
C TRP A 81 -3.83 -0.63 -5.83
N ALA A 82 -4.97 0.00 -5.55
CA ALA A 82 -5.96 0.36 -6.57
C ALA A 82 -5.37 1.31 -7.62
N SER A 83 -4.57 2.29 -7.19
CA SER A 83 -3.87 3.21 -8.09
C SER A 83 -2.89 2.47 -9.01
N ALA A 84 -2.18 1.46 -8.50
CA ALA A 84 -1.28 0.64 -9.29
C ALA A 84 -2.04 -0.12 -10.40
N VAL A 85 -3.22 -0.67 -10.10
CA VAL A 85 -4.07 -1.37 -11.09
C VAL A 85 -4.54 -0.41 -12.18
N VAL A 86 -5.03 0.77 -11.79
CA VAL A 86 -5.53 1.78 -12.74
C VAL A 86 -4.39 2.31 -13.63
N ASP A 87 -3.22 2.61 -13.05
CA ASP A 87 -2.04 3.09 -13.77
C ASP A 87 -1.50 2.04 -14.76
N ALA A 88 -1.41 0.77 -14.33
CA ALA A 88 -0.98 -0.33 -15.21
C ALA A 88 -1.92 -0.51 -16.40
N ARG A 89 -3.24 -0.41 -16.17
CA ARG A 89 -4.26 -0.51 -17.24
C ARG A 89 -4.18 0.67 -18.20
N ARG A 90 -4.10 1.91 -17.69
CA ARG A 90 -3.97 3.11 -18.53
C ARG A 90 -2.72 3.06 -19.39
N THR A 91 -1.59 2.71 -18.79
CA THR A 91 -0.31 2.57 -19.50
C THR A 91 -0.39 1.50 -20.60
N ALA A 92 -1.01 0.35 -20.35
CA ALA A 92 -1.16 -0.69 -21.35
C ALA A 92 -2.01 -0.22 -22.55
N ILE A 93 -3.06 0.57 -22.32
CA ILE A 93 -3.90 1.16 -23.37
C ILE A 93 -3.09 2.19 -24.18
N GLU A 94 -2.36 3.09 -23.51
CA GLU A 94 -1.52 4.10 -24.17
C GLU A 94 -0.46 3.47 -25.07
N ILE A 95 0.20 2.39 -24.63
CA ILE A 95 1.16 1.63 -25.43
C ILE A 95 0.48 0.99 -26.65
N SER A 96 -0.71 0.41 -26.47
CA SER A 96 -1.45 -0.24 -27.56
C SER A 96 -1.94 0.74 -28.64
N GLU A 97 -2.24 1.98 -28.26
CA GLU A 97 -2.74 3.03 -29.17
C GLU A 97 -1.62 3.83 -29.85
N GLN A 98 -0.34 3.49 -29.64
CA GLN A 98 0.83 4.28 -30.11
C GLN A 98 0.76 5.78 -29.74
N ARG A 99 -0.04 6.14 -28.73
CA ARG A 99 -0.07 7.50 -28.20
C ARG A 99 1.21 7.72 -27.40
N LEU A 100 1.98 8.74 -27.77
CA LEU A 100 3.12 9.22 -26.98
C LEU A 100 2.64 9.47 -25.54
N SER A 101 3.08 8.59 -24.64
CA SER A 101 2.80 8.54 -23.20
C SER A 101 2.62 9.93 -22.61
N SER A 102 1.37 10.37 -22.49
CA SER A 102 1.00 11.62 -21.80
C SER A 102 0.58 11.35 -20.34
N GLY A 103 0.57 10.08 -19.91
CA GLY A 103 0.37 9.65 -18.52
C GLY A 103 1.57 9.89 -17.59
N ARG A 104 2.21 11.07 -17.67
CA ARG A 104 3.16 11.52 -16.63
C ARG A 104 2.36 12.04 -15.44
N TRP A 105 2.12 11.17 -14.47
CA TRP A 105 1.71 11.60 -13.12
C TRP A 105 2.69 12.67 -12.64
N TRP A 106 2.19 13.79 -12.10
CA TRP A 106 3.00 14.96 -11.70
C TRP A 106 4.19 14.59 -10.78
N PHE A 107 4.05 13.50 -10.02
CA PHE A 107 5.08 12.99 -9.12
C PHE A 107 6.28 12.31 -9.82
N PHE A 108 6.13 11.80 -11.05
CA PHE A 108 7.20 11.09 -11.78
C PHE A 108 7.88 11.98 -12.84
N ARG A 109 8.00 13.29 -12.58
CA ARG A 109 8.92 14.15 -13.35
C ARG A 109 10.35 13.96 -12.85
N LEU A 110 10.94 12.79 -13.13
CA LEU A 110 12.38 12.56 -13.08
C LEU A 110 12.81 12.14 -14.49
#